data_AF-A0A7C4KUF0-F1
#
_entry.id   AF-A0A7C4KUF0-F1
#
_cell.length_a   1.000
_cell.length_b   1.000
_cell.length_c   1.000
_cell.angle_alpha   90.00
_cell.angle_beta   90.00
_cell.angle_gamma   90.00
#
_symmetry.space_group_name_H-M   'P 1'
#
loop_
_entity.id
_entity.type
_entity.pdbx_description
1 polymer ?
#
loop_
_entity_poly.entity_id
_entity_poly.type
_entity_poly.pdbx_seq_one_letter_code
_entity_poly.pdbx_strand_id
1 'polypeptide(L)'
;MVSVARSRNTAVSLLLVGSILLADLSVFAQDSSNQFLQEAKILYDNGQYSEAMQKLQQAIKIKGTPRKDIVEIYKYMGFIYIVQGHKDNARRAFELLLKVDPGYEMNPLLTSPKFLNFFNKVRDDLRQKDRVIMRHTALTEVSAAERIEVRAYVIDLQKNLNKMMLYYRRRDDPQYSSVEMTPSKEAAVGMGQGAQTYLGFIPFLWNVYGESELFIDYYLAALDSQGRWVANSGNPKQPVTFRVNLLAGKVPEEALKPPLTRTWWFWTLIGVGVAAVVGGGVAIGLALQKEPGPPNTGAAVLILRM
;
A
#
# COMPACT_ATOMS: atom_id res chain seq x y z
N MET A 1 60.61 44.21 38.25
CA MET A 1 59.28 44.82 38.03
C MET A 1 58.23 43.72 38.07
N VAL A 2 57.17 44.01 38.82
CA VAL A 2 55.98 43.22 39.20
C VAL A 2 55.40 42.31 38.10
N SER A 3 55.07 41.06 38.44
CA SER A 3 53.67 40.58 38.37
C SER A 3 53.52 39.16 38.92
N VAL A 4 52.64 39.05 39.92
CA VAL A 4 52.16 37.82 40.55
C VAL A 4 50.89 37.39 39.82
N ALA A 5 50.74 36.10 39.51
CA ALA A 5 49.43 35.47 39.39
C ALA A 5 49.51 33.98 39.77
N ARG A 6 49.01 33.67 40.96
CA ARG A 6 48.62 32.32 41.40
C ARG A 6 47.20 32.04 40.92
N SER A 7 46.95 30.84 40.41
CA SER A 7 45.73 30.09 40.76
C SER A 7 45.96 28.59 40.58
N ARG A 8 45.81 27.86 41.69
CA ARG A 8 45.72 26.38 41.77
C ARG A 8 44.33 25.94 41.30
N ASN A 9 44.22 24.70 40.79
CA ASN A 9 43.11 23.75 41.00
C ASN A 9 43.50 22.44 40.29
N THR A 10 44.07 21.44 40.97
CA THR A 10 43.43 20.32 41.71
C THR A 10 42.52 19.41 40.88
N ALA A 11 42.96 18.14 40.82
CA ALA A 11 42.19 16.90 40.75
C ALA A 11 41.40 16.57 39.46
N VAL A 12 42.04 15.78 38.58
CA VAL A 12 41.33 14.89 37.65
C VAL A 12 41.16 13.55 38.36
N SER A 13 39.94 13.31 38.87
CA SER A 13 39.57 12.05 39.51
C SER A 13 39.23 10.98 38.47
N LEU A 14 39.87 9.82 38.63
CA LEU A 14 39.47 8.52 38.08
C LEU A 14 37.97 8.28 38.28
N LEU A 15 37.24 7.92 37.23
CA LEU A 15 36.05 7.06 37.29
C LEU A 15 35.90 6.35 35.94
N LEU A 16 36.53 5.19 35.82
CA LEU A 16 36.40 4.30 34.65
C LEU A 16 36.17 2.88 35.12
N VAL A 17 35.07 2.63 35.85
CA VAL A 17 34.55 1.28 36.07
C VAL A 17 33.04 1.39 36.25
N GLY A 18 32.26 0.87 35.30
CA GLY A 18 30.82 0.69 35.49
C GLY A 18 29.98 0.97 34.25
N SER A 19 30.17 0.23 33.15
CA SER A 19 29.26 0.28 32.00
C SER A 19 29.13 -1.05 31.24
N ILE A 20 29.32 -2.19 31.91
CA ILE A 20 29.05 -3.51 31.33
C ILE A 20 28.14 -4.27 32.30
N LEU A 21 26.82 -4.09 32.20
CA LEU A 21 25.85 -4.97 32.88
C LEU A 21 24.39 -4.77 32.39
N LEU A 22 24.20 -4.45 31.10
CA LEU A 22 22.84 -4.34 30.53
C LEU A 22 22.63 -5.07 29.19
N ALA A 23 23.56 -5.94 28.77
CA ALA A 23 23.44 -6.67 27.51
C ALA A 23 22.96 -8.14 27.64
N ASP A 24 22.91 -8.72 28.83
CA ASP A 24 22.79 -10.19 28.96
C ASP A 24 21.36 -10.75 28.93
N LEU A 25 20.32 -9.93 29.14
CA LEU A 25 18.95 -10.45 29.17
C LEU A 25 18.43 -10.94 27.81
N SER A 26 19.00 -10.42 26.71
CA SER A 26 18.59 -10.78 25.35
C SER A 26 19.11 -12.16 24.92
N VAL A 27 20.31 -12.53 25.36
CA VAL A 27 20.99 -13.78 24.96
C VAL A 27 20.35 -15.00 25.64
N PHE A 28 20.07 -14.93 26.94
CA PHE A 28 19.44 -16.04 27.68
C PHE A 28 17.99 -16.33 27.22
N ALA A 29 17.23 -15.29 26.88
CA ALA A 29 15.87 -15.44 26.37
C ALA A 29 15.84 -16.09 24.98
N GLN A 30 16.80 -15.76 24.12
CA GLN A 30 16.95 -16.36 22.80
C GLN A 30 17.30 -17.86 22.88
N ASP A 31 18.16 -18.23 23.81
CA ASP A 31 18.63 -19.61 23.97
C ASP A 31 17.52 -20.56 24.45
N SER A 32 16.73 -20.11 25.43
CA SER A 32 15.62 -20.91 25.98
C SER A 32 14.47 -21.16 24.99
N SER A 33 14.12 -20.15 24.17
CA SER A 33 13.05 -20.32 23.16
C SER A 33 13.46 -21.28 22.05
N ASN A 34 14.72 -21.16 21.61
CA ASN A 34 15.31 -22.09 20.67
C ASN A 34 15.30 -23.52 21.23
N GLN A 35 15.67 -23.72 22.50
CA GLN A 35 15.63 -25.05 23.12
C GLN A 35 14.24 -25.69 23.07
N PHE A 36 13.20 -25.01 23.54
CA PHE A 36 11.83 -25.56 23.50
C PHE A 36 11.36 -25.86 22.08
N LEU A 37 11.73 -25.01 21.12
CA LEU A 37 11.43 -25.26 19.71
C LEU A 37 12.15 -26.52 19.19
N GLN A 38 13.44 -26.71 19.48
CA GLN A 38 14.16 -27.92 19.07
C GLN A 38 13.56 -29.18 19.69
N GLU A 39 13.24 -29.15 20.99
CA GLU A 39 12.56 -30.26 21.66
C GLU A 39 11.21 -30.58 21.00
N ALA A 40 10.42 -29.56 20.66
CA ALA A 40 9.16 -29.74 19.96
C ALA A 40 9.32 -30.41 18.59
N LYS A 41 10.37 -30.06 17.84
CA LYS A 41 10.66 -30.67 16.53
C LYS A 41 10.97 -32.15 16.66
N ILE A 42 11.82 -32.52 17.61
CA ILE A 42 12.15 -33.93 17.90
C ILE A 42 10.89 -34.70 18.29
N LEU A 43 10.07 -34.15 19.19
CA LEU A 43 8.82 -34.77 19.61
C LEU A 43 7.84 -34.94 18.43
N TYR A 44 7.75 -33.92 17.56
CA TYR A 44 6.93 -33.99 16.36
C TYR A 44 7.39 -35.09 15.40
N ASP A 45 8.70 -35.19 15.14
CA ASP A 45 9.27 -36.21 14.25
C ASP A 45 9.06 -37.63 14.81
N ASN A 46 8.99 -37.77 16.14
CA ASN A 46 8.65 -39.01 16.84
C ASN A 46 7.13 -39.28 16.94
N GLY A 47 6.27 -38.41 16.39
CA GLY A 47 4.82 -38.54 16.46
C GLY A 47 4.19 -38.19 17.82
N GLN A 48 4.97 -37.64 18.76
CA GLN A 48 4.54 -37.22 20.10
C GLN A 48 3.91 -35.83 20.05
N TYR A 49 2.77 -35.73 19.36
CA TYR A 49 2.17 -34.45 18.98
C TYR A 49 1.66 -33.62 20.18
N SER A 50 1.19 -34.28 21.24
CA SER A 50 0.67 -33.60 22.43
C SER A 50 1.79 -32.91 23.21
N GLU A 51 2.89 -33.62 23.41
CA GLU A 51 4.11 -33.13 24.07
C GLU A 51 4.77 -32.04 23.21
N ALA A 52 4.86 -32.25 21.90
CA ALA A 52 5.36 -31.25 20.96
C ALA A 52 4.56 -29.94 21.07
N MET A 53 3.22 -30.02 21.11
CA MET A 53 2.36 -28.85 21.27
C MET A 53 2.61 -28.12 22.59
N GLN A 54 2.82 -28.83 23.71
CA GLN A 54 3.16 -28.22 24.99
C GLN A 54 4.48 -27.44 24.92
N LYS A 55 5.51 -28.01 24.27
CA LYS A 55 6.81 -27.35 24.07
C LYS A 55 6.70 -26.11 23.18
N LEU A 56 5.92 -26.17 22.10
CA LEU A 56 5.65 -25.01 21.24
C LEU A 56 4.93 -23.89 22.01
N GLN A 57 3.98 -24.23 22.87
CA GLN A 57 3.29 -23.27 23.74
C GLN A 57 4.20 -22.66 24.81
N GLN A 58 5.24 -23.37 25.25
CA GLN A 58 6.27 -22.81 26.12
C GLN A 58 7.18 -21.86 25.34
N ALA A 59 7.64 -22.28 24.15
CA ALA A 59 8.49 -21.48 23.28
C ALA A 59 7.87 -20.11 22.94
N ILE A 60 6.58 -20.08 22.55
CA ILE A 60 5.92 -18.82 22.14
C ILE A 60 5.71 -17.82 23.29
N LYS A 61 5.73 -18.28 24.55
CA LYS A 61 5.57 -17.43 25.74
C LYS A 61 6.85 -16.67 26.09
N ILE A 62 7.99 -17.05 25.51
CA ILE A 62 9.28 -16.42 25.81
C ILE A 62 9.36 -15.06 25.13
N LYS A 63 9.52 -14.01 25.95
CA LYS A 63 9.69 -12.64 25.46
C LYS A 63 11.00 -12.53 24.68
N GLY A 64 10.96 -11.81 23.57
CA GLY A 64 12.14 -11.62 22.71
C GLY A 64 12.46 -12.81 21.80
N THR A 65 11.56 -13.79 21.68
CA THR A 65 11.73 -14.88 20.70
C THR A 65 11.96 -14.31 19.29
N PRO A 66 13.04 -14.72 18.58
CA PRO A 66 13.32 -14.25 17.23
C PRO A 66 12.17 -14.53 16.25
N ARG A 67 11.92 -13.61 15.31
CA ARG A 67 10.84 -13.76 14.31
C ARG A 67 10.90 -15.09 13.55
N LYS A 68 12.11 -15.56 13.20
CA LYS A 68 12.32 -16.86 12.54
C LYS A 68 11.82 -18.04 13.38
N ASP A 69 11.98 -17.97 14.70
CA ASP A 69 11.60 -19.05 15.60
C ASP A 69 10.08 -19.01 15.83
N ILE A 70 9.49 -17.81 15.89
CA ILE A 70 8.03 -17.63 15.91
C ILE A 70 7.37 -18.25 14.65
N VAL A 71 7.95 -18.03 13.47
CA VAL A 71 7.49 -18.63 12.21
C VAL A 71 7.53 -20.16 12.30
N GLU A 72 8.65 -20.72 12.74
CA GLU A 72 8.79 -22.16 12.94
C GLU A 72 7.80 -22.72 13.97
N ILE A 73 7.61 -22.02 15.10
CA ILE A 73 6.67 -22.45 16.14
C ILE A 73 5.26 -22.58 15.56
N TYR A 74 4.76 -21.53 14.89
CA TYR A 74 3.43 -21.58 14.28
C TYR A 74 3.34 -22.59 13.14
N LYS A 75 4.42 -22.83 12.40
CA LYS A 75 4.49 -23.87 11.36
C LYS A 75 4.22 -25.25 11.95
N TYR A 76 4.95 -25.62 13.01
CA TYR A 76 4.80 -26.93 13.66
C TYR A 76 3.47 -27.04 14.39
N MET A 77 2.95 -25.97 15.02
CA MET A 77 1.60 -25.97 15.59
C MET A 77 0.55 -26.26 14.51
N GLY A 78 0.67 -25.62 13.35
CA GLY A 78 -0.22 -25.86 12.20
C GLY A 78 -0.15 -27.30 11.68
N PHE A 79 1.04 -27.87 11.56
CA PHE A 79 1.22 -29.28 11.17
C PHE A 79 0.56 -30.24 12.16
N ILE A 80 0.81 -30.05 13.46
CA ILE A 80 0.20 -30.86 14.53
C ILE A 80 -1.33 -30.79 14.45
N TYR A 81 -1.90 -29.60 14.32
CA TYR A 81 -3.35 -29.44 14.21
C TYR A 81 -3.92 -30.12 12.96
N ILE A 82 -3.20 -30.14 11.83
CA ILE A 82 -3.64 -30.88 10.63
C ILE A 82 -3.61 -32.39 10.84
N VAL A 83 -2.60 -32.90 11.55
CA VAL A 83 -2.52 -34.33 11.90
C VAL A 83 -3.66 -34.73 12.81
N GLN A 84 -3.99 -33.89 13.81
CA GLN A 84 -5.08 -34.10 14.75
C GLN A 84 -6.48 -33.80 14.17
N GLY A 85 -6.58 -33.31 12.92
CA GLY A 85 -7.85 -32.97 12.28
C GLY A 85 -8.47 -31.63 12.72
N HIS A 86 -7.78 -30.85 13.55
CA HIS A 86 -8.22 -29.55 14.07
C HIS A 86 -7.99 -28.42 13.06
N LYS A 87 -8.72 -28.45 11.93
CA LYS A 87 -8.51 -27.55 10.79
C LYS A 87 -8.57 -26.06 11.13
N ASP A 88 -9.49 -25.63 12.00
CA ASP A 88 -9.62 -24.21 12.36
C ASP A 88 -8.42 -23.69 13.16
N ASN A 89 -7.85 -24.55 14.02
CA ASN A 89 -6.65 -24.21 14.76
C ASN A 89 -5.42 -24.20 13.86
N ALA A 90 -5.34 -25.13 12.90
CA ALA A 90 -4.30 -25.12 11.87
C ALA A 90 -4.33 -23.83 11.04
N ARG A 91 -5.54 -23.40 10.63
CA ARG A 91 -5.75 -22.13 9.92
C ARG A 91 -5.22 -20.97 10.75
N ARG A 92 -5.64 -20.83 12.02
CA ARG A 92 -5.15 -19.74 12.88
C ARG A 92 -3.63 -19.76 13.05
N ALA A 93 -3.02 -20.92 13.21
CA ALA A 93 -1.58 -21.04 13.33
C ALA A 93 -0.87 -20.50 12.07
N PHE A 94 -1.33 -20.88 10.87
CA PHE A 94 -0.77 -20.36 9.62
C PHE A 94 -1.09 -18.89 9.35
N GLU A 95 -2.25 -18.38 9.77
CA GLU A 95 -2.54 -16.95 9.72
C GLU A 95 -1.58 -16.15 10.62
N LEU A 96 -1.28 -16.64 11.82
CA LEU A 96 -0.29 -16.03 12.72
C LEU A 96 1.13 -16.11 12.15
N LEU A 97 1.48 -17.23 11.52
CA LEU A 97 2.75 -17.37 10.78
C LEU A 97 2.87 -16.28 9.71
N LEU A 98 1.87 -16.14 8.84
CA LEU A 98 1.86 -15.16 7.75
C LEU A 98 1.79 -13.71 8.24
N LYS A 99 1.25 -13.48 9.44
CA LYS A 99 1.32 -12.17 10.10
C LYS A 99 2.75 -11.80 10.51
N VAL A 100 3.55 -12.79 10.91
CA VAL A 100 4.95 -12.60 11.29
C VAL A 100 5.84 -12.51 10.06
N ASP A 101 5.56 -13.29 9.02
CA ASP A 101 6.26 -13.27 7.74
C ASP A 101 5.26 -13.38 6.56
N PRO A 102 4.81 -12.24 6.01
CA PRO A 102 3.85 -12.21 4.90
C PRO A 102 4.36 -12.85 3.60
N GLY A 103 5.69 -12.98 3.45
CA GLY A 103 6.33 -13.56 2.26
C GLY A 103 6.65 -15.04 2.39
N TYR A 104 6.31 -15.68 3.52
CA TYR A 104 6.71 -17.05 3.80
C TYR A 104 6.15 -18.04 2.77
N GLU A 105 7.01 -18.93 2.31
CA GLU A 105 6.66 -20.06 1.46
C GLU A 105 7.14 -21.38 2.08
N MET A 106 6.29 -22.40 2.06
CA MET A 106 6.71 -23.74 2.43
C MET A 106 7.56 -24.34 1.32
N ASN A 107 8.69 -24.95 1.69
CA ASN A 107 9.50 -25.69 0.73
C ASN A 107 8.73 -26.94 0.26
N PRO A 108 8.38 -27.05 -1.04
CA PRO A 108 7.58 -28.15 -1.55
C PRO A 108 8.32 -29.48 -1.57
N LEU A 109 9.66 -29.48 -1.49
CA LEU A 109 10.48 -30.69 -1.42
C LEU A 109 10.55 -31.28 -0.01
N LEU A 110 10.29 -30.46 1.02
CA LEU A 110 10.41 -30.84 2.44
C LEU A 110 9.05 -30.91 3.15
N THR A 111 7.96 -30.58 2.45
CA THR A 111 6.63 -30.47 3.04
C THR A 111 5.68 -31.41 2.34
N SER A 112 4.96 -32.24 3.10
CA SER A 112 3.97 -33.15 2.51
C SER A 112 2.90 -32.37 1.72
N PRO A 113 2.36 -32.93 0.62
CA PRO A 113 1.32 -32.27 -0.17
C PRO A 113 0.11 -31.85 0.66
N LYS A 114 -0.26 -32.63 1.69
CA LYS A 114 -1.37 -32.32 2.60
C LYS A 114 -1.16 -30.98 3.33
N PHE A 115 0.02 -30.78 3.91
CA PHE A 115 0.32 -29.55 4.65
C PHE A 115 0.49 -28.36 3.70
N LEU A 116 1.21 -28.57 2.59
CA LEU A 116 1.44 -27.55 1.57
C LEU A 116 0.13 -27.02 1.00
N ASN A 117 -0.79 -27.90 0.60
CA ASN A 117 -2.09 -27.51 0.04
C ASN A 117 -2.94 -26.74 1.05
N PHE A 118 -2.93 -27.15 2.34
CA PHE A 118 -3.69 -26.45 3.37
C PHE A 118 -3.10 -25.05 3.62
N PHE A 119 -1.79 -24.94 3.77
CA PHE A 119 -1.10 -23.65 3.96
C PHE A 119 -1.33 -22.72 2.77
N ASN A 120 -1.14 -23.21 1.54
CA ASN A 120 -1.36 -22.42 0.33
C ASN A 120 -2.80 -21.90 0.26
N LYS A 121 -3.79 -22.74 0.60
CA LYS A 121 -5.18 -22.30 0.69
C LYS A 121 -5.37 -21.17 1.70
N VAL A 122 -4.83 -21.29 2.91
CA VAL A 122 -4.92 -20.22 3.93
C VAL A 122 -4.25 -18.93 3.45
N ARG A 123 -3.05 -19.05 2.87
CA ARG A 123 -2.30 -17.91 2.31
C ARG A 123 -3.08 -17.23 1.20
N ASP A 124 -3.63 -17.99 0.28
CA ASP A 124 -4.36 -17.45 -0.87
C ASP A 124 -5.69 -16.82 -0.42
N ASP A 125 -6.40 -17.42 0.55
CA ASP A 125 -7.58 -16.83 1.19
C ASP A 125 -7.26 -15.46 1.82
N LEU A 126 -6.12 -15.35 2.53
CA LEU A 126 -5.68 -14.08 3.12
C LEU A 126 -5.33 -13.04 2.05
N ARG A 127 -4.54 -13.43 1.04
CA ARG A 127 -4.17 -12.54 -0.07
C ARG A 127 -5.39 -12.04 -0.83
N GLN A 128 -6.42 -12.87 -0.99
CA GLN A 128 -7.69 -12.46 -1.60
C GLN A 128 -8.43 -11.44 -0.73
N LYS A 129 -8.45 -11.62 0.59
CA LYS A 129 -9.06 -10.67 1.53
C LYS A 129 -8.31 -9.34 1.60
N ASP A 130 -6.98 -9.37 1.50
CA ASP A 130 -6.13 -8.18 1.56
C ASP A 130 -6.07 -7.41 0.23
N ARG A 131 -6.50 -8.03 -0.87
CA ARG A 131 -6.42 -7.40 -2.18
C ARG A 131 -7.44 -6.28 -2.33
N VAL A 132 -6.95 -5.10 -2.68
CA VAL A 132 -7.78 -4.00 -3.18
C VAL A 132 -8.19 -4.33 -4.61
N ILE A 133 -9.50 -4.40 -4.86
CA ILE A 133 -10.03 -4.62 -6.22
C ILE A 133 -10.53 -3.29 -6.74
N MET A 134 -9.95 -2.81 -7.82
CA MET A 134 -10.40 -1.61 -8.53
C MET A 134 -11.04 -2.00 -9.87
N ARG A 135 -12.14 -1.33 -10.22
CA ARG A 135 -12.76 -1.34 -11.54
C ARG A 135 -12.93 0.09 -12.04
N HIS A 136 -12.64 0.31 -13.31
CA HIS A 136 -12.78 1.59 -13.96
C HIS A 136 -13.24 1.37 -15.40
N THR A 137 -14.26 2.12 -15.82
CA THR A 137 -14.69 2.16 -17.22
C THR A 137 -13.86 3.24 -17.92
N ALA A 138 -13.00 2.82 -18.85
CA ALA A 138 -12.13 3.72 -19.58
C ALA A 138 -12.95 4.73 -20.38
N LEU A 139 -12.55 6.00 -20.32
CA LEU A 139 -13.07 7.03 -21.22
C LEU A 139 -12.58 6.74 -22.64
N THR A 140 -13.44 6.99 -23.63
CA THR A 140 -13.11 6.83 -25.06
C THR A 140 -13.25 8.14 -25.80
N GLU A 141 -14.43 8.75 -25.72
CA GLU A 141 -14.72 10.08 -26.24
C GLU A 141 -15.62 10.85 -25.27
N VAL A 142 -15.31 12.12 -25.06
CA VAL A 142 -16.13 13.04 -24.26
C VAL A 142 -16.26 14.38 -24.98
N SER A 143 -17.38 15.06 -24.76
CA SER A 143 -17.55 16.45 -25.17
C SER A 143 -16.67 17.39 -24.32
N ALA A 144 -16.25 18.52 -24.89
CA ALA A 144 -15.56 19.56 -24.15
C ALA A 144 -16.42 20.07 -22.98
N ALA A 145 -15.79 20.15 -21.82
CA ALA A 145 -16.37 20.65 -20.59
C ALA A 145 -15.28 21.28 -19.72
N GLU A 146 -15.67 22.13 -18.76
CA GLU A 146 -14.75 22.73 -17.78
C GLU A 146 -13.98 21.68 -16.98
N ARG A 147 -14.62 20.55 -16.70
CA ARG A 147 -14.05 19.40 -16.01
C ARG A 147 -14.62 18.10 -16.54
N ILE A 148 -13.78 17.09 -16.62
CA ILE A 148 -14.14 15.74 -17.09
C ILE A 148 -14.10 14.81 -15.88
N GLU A 149 -15.23 14.19 -15.57
CA GLU A 149 -15.33 13.26 -14.45
C GLU A 149 -14.69 11.90 -14.79
N VAL A 150 -13.90 11.39 -13.86
CA VAL A 150 -13.33 10.04 -13.90
C VAL A 150 -13.80 9.29 -12.66
N ARG A 151 -14.38 8.11 -12.87
CA ARG A 151 -14.98 7.30 -11.81
C ARG A 151 -14.24 5.97 -11.65
N ALA A 152 -13.91 5.62 -10.41
CA ALA A 152 -13.37 4.30 -10.07
C ALA A 152 -14.21 3.64 -8.98
N TYR A 153 -14.49 2.37 -9.16
CA TYR A 153 -15.14 1.53 -8.16
C TYR A 153 -14.08 0.69 -7.45
N VAL A 154 -14.10 0.69 -6.12
CA VAL A 154 -13.13 -0.04 -5.29
C VAL A 154 -13.84 -0.94 -4.30
N ILE A 155 -13.35 -2.16 -4.16
CA ILE A 155 -13.63 -3.04 -3.02
C ILE A 155 -12.34 -3.17 -2.21
N ASP A 156 -12.40 -2.75 -0.95
CA ASP A 156 -11.28 -2.85 -0.02
C ASP A 156 -11.80 -3.29 1.37
N LEU A 157 -11.66 -4.59 1.65
CA LEU A 157 -12.18 -5.19 2.88
C LEU A 157 -11.30 -4.91 4.10
N GLN A 158 -10.01 -4.64 3.89
CA GLN A 158 -9.01 -4.49 4.96
C GLN A 158 -8.52 -3.05 5.13
N LYS A 159 -9.08 -2.10 4.37
CA LYS A 159 -8.70 -0.68 4.38
C LYS A 159 -7.22 -0.48 4.03
N ASN A 160 -6.76 -1.25 3.04
CA ASN A 160 -5.39 -1.16 2.53
C ASN A 160 -5.20 0.04 1.58
N LEU A 161 -6.28 0.59 1.02
CA LEU A 161 -6.29 1.84 0.28
C LEU A 161 -6.24 3.03 1.23
N ASN A 162 -5.20 3.85 1.09
CA ASN A 162 -5.05 5.13 1.80
C ASN A 162 -5.41 6.31 0.88
N LYS A 163 -4.91 6.31 -0.36
CA LYS A 163 -5.13 7.39 -1.32
C LYS A 163 -5.42 6.88 -2.72
N MET A 164 -6.33 7.55 -3.41
CA MET A 164 -6.63 7.29 -4.81
C MET A 164 -6.18 8.49 -5.64
N MET A 165 -5.33 8.27 -6.62
CA MET A 165 -4.76 9.33 -7.46
C MET A 165 -5.20 9.16 -8.90
N LEU A 166 -5.60 10.27 -9.52
CA LEU A 166 -5.81 10.40 -10.96
C LEU A 166 -4.67 11.25 -11.53
N TYR A 167 -3.91 10.66 -12.42
CA TYR A 167 -2.84 11.33 -13.16
C TYR A 167 -3.29 11.55 -14.59
N TYR A 168 -3.03 12.73 -15.14
CA TYR A 168 -3.46 13.08 -16.50
C TYR A 168 -2.49 14.07 -17.16
N ARG A 169 -2.48 14.09 -18.49
CA ARG A 169 -1.70 15.01 -19.31
C ARG A 169 -2.32 15.13 -20.71
N ARG A 170 -2.00 16.20 -21.46
CA ARG A 170 -2.23 16.18 -22.90
C ARG A 170 -1.30 15.13 -23.50
N ARG A 171 -1.80 14.35 -24.46
CA ARG A 171 -0.98 13.34 -25.14
C ARG A 171 0.31 13.99 -25.66
N ASP A 172 1.41 13.27 -25.50
CA ASP A 172 2.80 13.69 -25.82
C ASP A 172 3.44 14.71 -24.86
N ASP A 173 2.70 15.28 -23.90
CA ASP A 173 3.31 16.06 -22.83
C ASP A 173 4.22 15.16 -21.97
N PRO A 174 5.41 15.64 -21.57
CA PRO A 174 6.35 14.81 -20.81
C PRO A 174 5.91 14.59 -19.36
N GLN A 175 5.07 15.46 -18.80
CA GLN A 175 4.74 15.46 -17.38
C GLN A 175 3.25 15.24 -17.14
N TYR A 176 2.94 14.40 -16.15
CA TYR A 176 1.60 14.24 -15.63
C TYR A 176 1.28 15.30 -14.57
N SER A 177 0.10 15.88 -14.67
CA SER A 177 -0.60 16.52 -13.56
C SER A 177 -1.32 15.46 -12.74
N SER A 178 -1.63 15.77 -11.46
CA SER A 178 -2.34 14.83 -10.59
C SER A 178 -3.39 15.51 -9.72
N VAL A 179 -4.43 14.74 -9.38
CA VAL A 179 -5.48 15.09 -8.43
C VAL A 179 -5.80 13.89 -7.55
N GLU A 180 -6.02 14.13 -6.26
CA GLU A 180 -6.53 13.11 -5.34
C GLU A 180 -8.03 12.91 -5.60
N MET A 181 -8.45 11.67 -5.88
CA MET A 181 -9.85 11.32 -6.07
C MET A 181 -10.54 11.20 -4.71
N THR A 182 -11.77 11.68 -4.61
CA THR A 182 -12.53 11.67 -3.37
C THR A 182 -13.61 10.59 -3.36
N PRO A 183 -13.89 9.96 -2.20
CA PRO A 183 -15.01 9.02 -2.09
C PRO A 183 -16.34 9.73 -2.34
N SER A 184 -17.17 9.19 -3.25
CA SER A 184 -18.54 9.66 -3.47
C SER A 184 -19.40 9.42 -2.23
N LYS A 185 -20.27 10.39 -1.92
CA LYS A 185 -21.32 10.26 -0.91
C LYS A 185 -22.52 9.45 -1.39
N GLU A 186 -22.65 9.23 -2.70
CA GLU A 186 -23.64 8.32 -3.25
C GLU A 186 -23.36 6.93 -2.71
N ALA A 187 -24.34 6.37 -2.00
CA ALA A 187 -24.18 5.05 -1.42
C ALA A 187 -23.81 4.06 -2.53
N ALA A 188 -22.83 3.19 -2.24
CA ALA A 188 -22.54 1.99 -3.02
C ALA A 188 -23.69 0.97 -2.83
N VAL A 189 -24.94 1.41 -3.08
CA VAL A 189 -26.16 0.65 -2.82
C VAL A 189 -26.10 -0.63 -3.63
N GLY A 190 -26.16 -1.78 -2.93
CA GLY A 190 -26.15 -3.09 -3.55
C GLY A 190 -24.77 -3.63 -3.96
N MET A 191 -23.65 -2.98 -3.57
CA MET A 191 -22.32 -3.34 -4.08
C MET A 191 -21.46 -4.22 -3.15
N GLY A 192 -21.99 -4.62 -1.98
CA GLY A 192 -21.30 -5.49 -1.01
C GLY A 192 -20.48 -4.73 0.04
N GLN A 193 -19.96 -5.44 1.05
CA GLN A 193 -19.15 -4.83 2.12
C GLN A 193 -17.82 -4.31 1.57
N GLY A 194 -17.37 -3.15 2.08
CA GLY A 194 -16.08 -2.55 1.68
C GLY A 194 -16.07 -1.89 0.29
N ALA A 195 -17.23 -1.78 -0.36
CA ALA A 195 -17.37 -1.13 -1.65
C ALA A 195 -17.46 0.41 -1.53
N GLN A 196 -16.70 1.13 -2.37
CA GLN A 196 -16.69 2.59 -2.42
C GLN A 196 -16.46 3.08 -3.85
N THR A 197 -17.20 4.10 -4.27
CA THR A 197 -16.94 4.82 -5.53
C THR A 197 -16.04 6.02 -5.24
N TYR A 198 -15.01 6.21 -6.05
CA TYR A 198 -14.12 7.37 -6.04
C TYR A 198 -14.35 8.22 -7.30
N LEU A 199 -14.37 9.53 -7.11
CA LEU A 199 -14.55 10.54 -8.16
C LEU A 199 -13.33 11.44 -8.23
N GLY A 200 -12.79 11.60 -9.43
CA GLY A 200 -11.76 12.56 -9.77
C GLY A 200 -12.21 13.41 -10.94
N PHE A 201 -11.64 14.60 -11.07
CA PHE A 201 -11.99 15.52 -12.15
C PHE A 201 -10.72 15.97 -12.86
N ILE A 202 -10.66 15.77 -14.17
CA ILE A 202 -9.64 16.36 -15.03
C ILE A 202 -10.11 17.77 -15.40
N PRO A 203 -9.49 18.84 -14.86
CA PRO A 203 -9.80 20.20 -15.30
C PRO A 203 -9.31 20.43 -16.73
N PHE A 204 -9.99 21.31 -17.44
CA PHE A 204 -9.54 21.77 -18.75
C PHE A 204 -8.40 22.79 -18.56
N LEU A 205 -7.15 22.36 -18.77
CA LEU A 205 -5.96 23.20 -18.50
C LEU A 205 -5.18 23.62 -19.75
N TRP A 206 -5.60 23.17 -20.92
CA TRP A 206 -4.83 23.37 -22.14
C TRP A 206 -5.43 24.47 -22.98
N ASN A 207 -4.56 25.33 -23.51
CA ASN A 207 -5.00 26.25 -24.54
C ASN A 207 -5.20 25.49 -25.85
N VAL A 208 -6.27 25.84 -26.56
CA VAL A 208 -6.63 25.27 -27.86
C VAL A 208 -6.83 26.39 -28.88
N TYR A 209 -6.16 26.29 -30.01
CA TYR A 209 -6.14 27.22 -31.13
C TYR A 209 -6.50 26.48 -32.43
N GLY A 210 -7.80 26.41 -32.72
CA GLY A 210 -8.28 25.84 -33.99
C GLY A 210 -8.24 24.31 -34.06
N GLU A 211 -7.85 23.60 -33.00
CA GLU A 211 -8.05 22.16 -32.93
C GLU A 211 -9.55 21.82 -32.81
N SER A 212 -9.98 20.77 -33.51
CA SER A 212 -11.31 20.17 -33.34
C SER A 212 -11.32 19.08 -32.28
N GLU A 213 -10.15 18.55 -31.92
CA GLU A 213 -9.98 17.42 -31.01
C GLU A 213 -8.75 17.61 -30.12
N LEU A 214 -8.84 17.11 -28.89
CA LEU A 214 -7.73 17.04 -27.94
C LEU A 214 -7.61 15.61 -27.41
N PHE A 215 -6.39 15.07 -27.33
CA PHE A 215 -6.12 13.75 -26.77
C PHE A 215 -5.51 13.88 -25.37
N ILE A 216 -6.06 13.15 -24.40
CA ILE A 216 -5.62 13.18 -23.02
C ILE A 216 -5.21 11.77 -22.60
N ASP A 217 -3.98 11.62 -22.11
CA ASP A 217 -3.50 10.42 -21.46
C ASP A 217 -3.79 10.52 -19.96
N TYR A 218 -4.32 9.46 -19.35
CA TYR A 218 -4.51 9.38 -17.91
C TYR A 218 -4.31 7.97 -17.37
N TYR A 219 -4.07 7.87 -16.07
CA TYR A 219 -4.09 6.61 -15.34
C TYR A 219 -4.52 6.83 -13.89
N LEU A 220 -4.97 5.76 -13.26
CA LEU A 220 -5.41 5.73 -11.86
C LEU A 220 -4.46 4.90 -11.03
N ALA A 221 -4.11 5.38 -9.84
CA ALA A 221 -3.30 4.64 -8.87
C ALA A 221 -3.94 4.67 -7.48
N ALA A 222 -4.24 3.49 -6.94
CA ALA A 222 -4.60 3.29 -5.55
C ALA A 222 -3.33 3.00 -4.74
N LEU A 223 -3.10 3.78 -3.69
CA LEU A 223 -1.88 3.77 -2.88
C LEU A 223 -2.18 3.39 -1.43
N ASP A 224 -1.32 2.59 -0.82
CA ASP A 224 -1.35 2.32 0.63
C ASP A 224 -0.74 3.47 1.46
N SER A 225 -0.68 3.28 2.78
CA SER A 225 -0.11 4.26 3.71
C SER A 225 1.39 4.52 3.51
N GLN A 226 2.10 3.62 2.81
CA GLN A 226 3.51 3.73 2.47
C GLN A 226 3.73 4.29 1.05
N GLY A 227 2.66 4.63 0.33
CA GLY A 227 2.72 5.12 -1.05
C GLY A 227 2.96 4.03 -2.10
N ARG A 228 2.77 2.75 -1.74
CA ARG A 228 2.90 1.63 -2.68
C ARG A 228 1.59 1.39 -3.40
N TRP A 229 1.68 0.95 -4.66
CA TRP A 229 0.51 0.65 -5.48
C TRP A 229 -0.18 -0.61 -4.97
N VAL A 230 -1.49 -0.51 -4.66
CA VAL A 230 -2.34 -1.64 -4.27
C VAL A 230 -3.37 -2.00 -5.34
N ALA A 231 -3.70 -1.07 -6.25
CA ALA A 231 -4.46 -1.30 -7.47
C ALA A 231 -4.24 -0.16 -8.47
N ASN A 232 -4.58 -0.34 -9.74
CA ASN A 232 -4.45 0.69 -10.77
C ASN A 232 -5.31 0.45 -12.02
N SER A 233 -5.49 1.51 -12.81
CA SER A 233 -5.99 1.43 -14.19
C SER A 233 -5.06 2.23 -15.11
N GLY A 234 -4.39 1.55 -16.03
CA GLY A 234 -3.25 2.12 -16.76
C GLY A 234 -2.01 2.31 -15.87
N ASN A 235 -0.95 2.88 -16.44
CA ASN A 235 0.28 3.28 -15.74
C ASN A 235 1.03 4.35 -16.58
N PRO A 236 2.11 4.99 -16.06
CA PRO A 236 2.81 6.04 -16.81
C PRO A 236 3.32 5.62 -18.20
N LYS A 237 3.66 4.34 -18.40
CA LYS A 237 4.16 3.81 -19.69
C LYS A 237 3.04 3.32 -20.62
N GLN A 238 1.89 2.96 -20.06
CA GLN A 238 0.71 2.48 -20.76
C GLN A 238 -0.53 3.19 -20.19
N PRO A 239 -0.67 4.51 -20.44
CA PRO A 239 -1.85 5.23 -20.00
C PRO A 239 -3.08 4.81 -20.79
N VAL A 240 -4.25 5.13 -20.24
CA VAL A 240 -5.49 5.17 -21.00
C VAL A 240 -5.52 6.48 -21.75
N THR A 241 -5.84 6.47 -23.04
CA THR A 241 -6.10 7.71 -23.78
C THR A 241 -7.56 7.79 -24.19
N PHE A 242 -8.13 8.98 -24.05
CA PHE A 242 -9.43 9.32 -24.61
C PHE A 242 -9.36 10.60 -25.43
N ARG A 243 -10.39 10.80 -26.25
CA ARG A 243 -10.57 11.98 -27.10
C ARG A 243 -11.54 12.96 -26.45
N VAL A 244 -11.19 14.23 -26.45
CA VAL A 244 -12.11 15.34 -26.17
C VAL A 244 -12.51 15.94 -27.51
N ASN A 245 -13.80 15.90 -27.82
CA ASN A 245 -14.37 16.55 -28.98
C ASN A 245 -14.59 18.04 -28.65
N LEU A 246 -13.80 18.93 -29.25
CA LEU A 246 -13.83 20.37 -28.97
C LEU A 246 -14.98 21.09 -29.70
N LEU A 247 -15.57 20.43 -30.71
CA LEU A 247 -16.74 20.93 -31.42
C LEU A 247 -18.05 20.58 -30.71
N ALA A 248 -18.02 19.61 -29.81
CA ALA A 248 -19.15 19.19 -29.00
C ALA A 248 -18.98 19.68 -27.55
N GLY A 249 -19.99 20.32 -26.97
CA GLY A 249 -19.96 20.84 -25.61
C GLY A 249 -19.49 22.30 -25.53
N LYS A 250 -18.91 22.70 -24.39
CA LYS A 250 -18.46 24.08 -24.14
C LYS A 250 -16.99 24.06 -23.74
N VAL A 251 -16.13 24.55 -24.63
CA VAL A 251 -14.73 24.85 -24.31
C VAL A 251 -14.70 26.07 -23.38
N PRO A 252 -13.97 26.01 -22.26
CA PRO A 252 -13.83 27.16 -21.36
C PRO A 252 -13.24 28.37 -22.09
N GLU A 253 -13.76 29.57 -21.83
CA GLU A 253 -13.34 30.79 -22.53
C GLU A 253 -11.86 31.11 -22.30
N GLU A 254 -11.33 30.77 -21.12
CA GLU A 254 -9.92 30.93 -20.77
C GLU A 254 -9.00 30.14 -21.70
N ALA A 255 -9.42 28.96 -22.15
CA ALA A 255 -8.62 28.10 -23.02
C ALA A 255 -8.48 28.62 -24.46
N LEU A 256 -9.35 29.56 -24.86
CA LEU A 256 -9.34 30.17 -26.18
C LEU A 256 -8.47 31.44 -26.24
N LYS A 257 -8.02 31.94 -25.09
CA LYS A 257 -7.22 33.17 -25.02
C LYS A 257 -5.75 32.88 -25.39
N PRO A 258 -5.11 33.68 -26.27
CA PRO A 258 -3.66 33.58 -26.49
C PRO A 258 -2.91 33.87 -25.17
N PRO A 259 -1.77 33.21 -24.89
CA PRO A 259 -1.08 33.42 -23.62
C PRO A 259 -0.54 34.86 -23.58
N LEU A 260 -1.12 35.69 -22.72
CA LEU A 260 -0.56 36.99 -22.35
C LEU A 260 0.72 36.72 -21.54
N THR A 261 1.86 36.62 -22.24
CA THR A 261 3.20 36.31 -21.71
C THR A 261 3.37 34.93 -21.05
N ARG A 262 4.54 34.32 -21.24
CA ARG A 262 4.86 33.00 -20.66
C ARG A 262 4.71 33.05 -19.14
N THR A 263 4.00 32.07 -18.59
CA THR A 263 3.94 31.71 -17.15
C THR A 263 3.39 32.77 -16.18
N TRP A 264 2.08 32.74 -15.89
CA TRP A 264 1.60 33.25 -14.57
C TRP A 264 0.29 32.62 -14.05
N TRP A 265 -0.71 32.32 -14.88
CA TRP A 265 -2.02 31.85 -14.35
C TRP A 265 -1.97 30.45 -13.68
N PHE A 266 -0.88 29.69 -13.89
CA PHE A 266 -0.62 28.42 -13.20
C PHE A 266 -0.57 28.56 -11.66
N TRP A 267 -0.17 29.72 -11.11
CA TRP A 267 -0.02 29.89 -9.65
C TRP A 267 -1.30 30.30 -8.91
N THR A 268 -2.32 30.84 -9.57
CA THR A 268 -3.59 31.20 -8.89
C THR A 268 -4.47 29.98 -8.59
N LEU A 269 -4.34 28.88 -9.34
CA LEU A 269 -5.00 27.61 -9.04
C LEU A 269 -4.24 26.73 -8.02
N ILE A 270 -2.93 26.97 -7.81
CA ILE A 270 -2.09 26.17 -6.91
C ILE A 270 -2.02 26.77 -5.50
N GLY A 271 -2.15 28.10 -5.34
CA GLY A 271 -1.96 28.78 -4.05
C GLY A 271 -3.23 29.16 -3.29
N VAL A 272 -4.38 29.24 -3.96
CA VAL A 272 -5.67 29.47 -3.30
C VAL A 272 -6.41 28.15 -3.34
N GLY A 273 -6.74 27.61 -2.17
CA GLY A 273 -7.73 26.55 -2.08
C GLY A 273 -9.02 27.07 -2.71
N VAL A 274 -9.22 26.82 -4.01
CA VAL A 274 -10.48 27.09 -4.68
C VAL A 274 -11.41 25.96 -4.24
N ALA A 275 -11.96 26.17 -3.05
CA ALA A 275 -13.31 25.77 -2.70
C ALA A 275 -14.28 26.48 -3.68
N ALA A 276 -14.26 26.12 -4.96
CA ALA A 276 -15.39 26.37 -5.85
C ALA A 276 -16.41 25.26 -5.58
N VAL A 277 -17.12 25.46 -4.48
CA VAL A 277 -18.42 24.87 -4.21
C VAL A 277 -19.33 25.31 -5.35
N VAL A 278 -19.46 24.49 -6.38
CA VAL A 278 -20.56 24.58 -7.33
C VAL A 278 -21.32 23.25 -7.25
N GLY A 279 -22.39 23.26 -6.43
CA GLY A 279 -23.44 22.24 -6.39
C GLY A 279 -23.23 21.01 -5.50
N GLY A 280 -22.00 20.65 -5.10
CA GLY A 280 -21.75 19.52 -4.22
C GLY A 280 -20.29 19.47 -3.80
N GLY A 281 -20.01 19.71 -2.51
CA GLY A 281 -18.67 20.03 -2.00
C GLY A 281 -17.59 18.94 -2.22
N VAL A 282 -16.72 19.17 -3.21
CA VAL A 282 -15.41 18.52 -3.35
C VAL A 282 -14.37 19.59 -3.71
N ALA A 283 -13.33 19.73 -2.90
CA ALA A 283 -12.19 20.61 -3.19
C ALA A 283 -11.20 19.87 -4.12
N ILE A 284 -10.84 20.49 -5.25
CA ILE A 284 -9.88 19.92 -6.22
C ILE A 284 -8.51 20.54 -5.93
N GLY A 285 -7.61 19.77 -5.30
CA GLY A 285 -6.20 20.14 -5.15
C GLY A 285 -5.37 19.60 -6.30
N LEU A 286 -4.75 20.47 -7.09
CA LEU A 286 -3.86 20.10 -8.19
C LEU A 286 -2.40 20.20 -7.75
N ALA A 287 -1.63 19.12 -7.94
CA ALA A 287 -0.21 19.11 -7.62
C ALA A 287 0.62 18.43 -8.71
N LEU A 288 1.78 19.00 -9.02
CA LEU A 288 2.86 18.34 -9.74
C LEU A 288 3.62 17.47 -8.74
N GLN A 289 3.23 16.20 -8.60
CA GLN A 289 3.89 15.26 -7.71
C GLN A 289 4.82 14.32 -8.48
N LYS A 290 5.92 13.93 -7.84
CA LYS A 290 6.82 12.89 -8.35
C LYS A 290 6.04 11.58 -8.48
N GLU A 291 6.06 11.00 -9.69
CA GLU A 291 5.35 9.77 -10.03
C GLU A 291 5.75 8.63 -9.07
N PRO A 292 4.80 7.96 -8.39
CA PRO A 292 5.13 6.76 -7.65
C PRO A 292 5.52 5.65 -8.65
N GLY A 293 6.66 5.01 -8.43
CA GLY A 293 7.18 4.00 -9.36
C GLY A 293 6.16 2.89 -9.62
N PRO A 294 5.97 2.46 -10.89
CA PRO A 294 4.98 1.44 -11.23
C PRO A 294 5.32 0.08 -10.56
N PRO A 295 4.32 -0.74 -10.20
CA PRO A 295 4.57 -2.06 -9.62
C PRO A 295 5.27 -3.00 -10.61
N ASN A 296 6.18 -3.84 -10.12
CA ASN A 296 6.92 -4.82 -10.93
C ASN A 296 6.04 -5.93 -11.51
N THR A 297 4.83 -6.10 -10.99
CA THR A 297 3.82 -7.04 -11.48
C THR A 297 2.54 -6.26 -11.69
N GLY A 298 2.07 -6.17 -12.95
CA GLY A 298 0.80 -5.55 -13.27
C GLY A 298 -0.32 -6.25 -12.51
N ALA A 299 -0.92 -5.58 -11.53
CA ALA A 299 -2.16 -6.05 -10.94
C ALA A 299 -3.22 -5.99 -12.04
N ALA A 300 -3.46 -7.14 -12.69
CA ALA A 300 -4.37 -7.23 -13.81
C ALA A 300 -5.80 -6.83 -13.37
N VAL A 301 -6.26 -5.70 -13.89
CA VAL A 301 -7.67 -5.31 -13.83
C VAL A 301 -8.37 -5.81 -15.09
N LEU A 302 -9.51 -6.47 -14.90
CA LEU A 302 -10.44 -6.81 -15.98
C LEU A 302 -11.04 -5.51 -16.52
N ILE A 303 -10.54 -5.08 -17.68
CA ILE A 303 -11.17 -4.06 -18.51
C ILE A 303 -12.39 -4.72 -19.18
N LEU A 304 -13.59 -4.37 -18.75
CA LEU A 304 -14.80 -4.74 -19.49
C LEU A 304 -14.88 -3.80 -20.69
N ARG A 305 -14.52 -4.31 -21.87
CA ARG A 305 -14.96 -3.72 -23.14
C ARG A 305 -16.41 -4.14 -23.33
N MET A 306 -17.34 -3.18 -23.24
CA MET A 306 -18.70 -3.36 -23.76
C MET A 306 -18.71 -2.98 -25.23
#